data_AF-A0AAD3CHL7-F1
#
_entry.id   AF-A0AAD3CHL7-F1
#
_cell.length_a   1.000
_cell.length_b   1.000
_cell.length_c   1.000
_cell.angle_alpha   90.00
_cell.angle_beta   90.00
_cell.angle_gamma   90.00
#
_symmetry.space_group_name_H-M   'P 1'
#
loop_
_entity.id
_entity.type
_entity.pdbx_description
1 polymer ?
#
loop_
_entity_poly.entity_id
_entity_poly.type
_entity_poly.pdbx_seq_one_letter_code
_entity_poly.pdbx_strand_id
1 'polypeptide(L)'
;MLLLRNKKLKLFFAGIAAYILYDALQESTTHKSSNSIRAFSSPSTERSLSLNLGGGNCEWQPPLYDIPEEIDFYKTAIVGFPSGDKRMIFIQMEALAGWAAKDEWDFEFLGMSNHPFIKANYPHHEGIWGWEDAADQVVMMIRNIRRSMVEYHDILWDIGYAKTWDEAFQKYSNLYIERPPMEDFLAWRDLRVLDEVHWYGWFIDYWMEGGLMRDIYTHKMTTPIHWNMLMIPAGFSREEVDYDVIVGNKTVTPSYDYHCTNGDISGGCEPVAVISAEKLSDYTEGPAETRKIAQVLMNNEKMAKWVIEEETWECIWEELIVRKKGLRTIFDRPGFGEVDYNFSAEMLEGMLHELDRLIAKYSSDEWNTKETANRVVELLTWHRGLIQTELDEVNSGTRVLTDNDFLGPKEREKRRIAKIEAEIFEKTGENQVASSDARHLEQKKDYSEFFKAADKALMKRRLEKIKKETLEREDRRKRHLLKNQKL
;
A
#
# COMPACT_ATOMS: atom_id res chain seq x y z
N MET A 1 -11.74 15.88 38.99
CA MET A 1 -11.41 14.81 39.95
C MET A 1 -11.82 13.45 39.38
N LEU A 2 -11.24 13.08 38.23
CA LEU A 2 -11.60 11.87 37.44
C LEU A 2 -10.39 11.35 36.64
N LEU A 3 -9.18 11.43 37.22
CA LEU A 3 -7.90 11.12 36.53
C LEU A 3 -6.99 10.15 37.31
N LEU A 4 -7.53 9.33 38.21
CA LEU A 4 -6.72 8.49 39.11
C LEU A 4 -7.11 7.00 39.16
N ARG A 5 -7.45 6.37 38.02
CA ARG A 5 -7.81 4.93 38.03
C ARG A 5 -7.22 4.03 36.96
N ASN A 6 -6.03 4.33 36.43
CA ASN A 6 -5.32 3.28 35.67
C ASN A 6 -3.82 3.20 35.99
N LYS A 7 -3.50 2.65 37.16
CA LYS A 7 -2.14 2.32 37.58
C LYS A 7 -1.47 1.29 36.65
N LYS A 8 -2.24 0.41 36.00
CA LYS A 8 -1.72 -0.58 35.04
C LYS A 8 -1.19 0.08 33.76
N LEU A 9 -1.89 1.11 33.28
CA LEU A 9 -1.48 1.86 32.09
C LEU A 9 -0.18 2.65 32.33
N LYS A 10 -0.03 3.27 33.52
CA LYS A 10 1.22 3.98 33.88
C LYS A 10 2.42 3.04 34.05
N LEU A 11 2.23 1.83 34.60
CA LEU A 11 3.29 0.82 34.72
C LEU A 11 3.70 0.24 33.36
N PHE A 12 2.75 0.07 32.45
CA PHE A 12 3.01 -0.37 31.08
C PHE A 12 3.87 0.65 30.29
N PHE A 13 3.53 1.93 30.36
CA PHE A 13 4.31 2.98 29.67
C PHE A 13 5.67 3.29 30.33
N ALA A 14 5.79 3.14 31.65
CA ALA A 14 7.09 3.28 32.33
C ALA A 14 8.07 2.15 31.98
N GLY A 15 7.57 0.94 31.69
CA GLY A 15 8.40 -0.17 31.21
C GLY A 15 8.93 0.05 29.79
N ILE A 16 8.11 0.59 28.90
CA ILE A 16 8.49 0.88 27.50
C ILE A 16 9.52 2.02 27.44
N ALA A 17 9.34 3.09 28.23
CA ALA A 17 10.30 4.20 28.27
C ALA A 17 11.66 3.80 28.88
N ALA A 18 11.69 2.90 29.87
CA ALA A 18 12.93 2.37 30.45
C ALA A 18 13.65 1.39 29.51
N TYR A 19 12.90 0.65 28.66
CA TYR A 19 13.43 -0.24 27.64
C TYR A 19 14.11 0.53 26.49
N ILE A 20 13.46 1.61 26.01
CA ILE A 20 14.00 2.45 24.93
C ILE A 20 15.27 3.21 25.37
N LEU A 21 15.36 3.63 26.64
CA LEU A 21 16.58 4.26 27.17
C LEU A 21 17.75 3.27 27.38
N TYR A 22 17.48 1.97 27.48
CA TYR A 22 18.50 0.95 27.74
C TYR A 22 19.14 0.42 26.43
N ASP A 23 18.35 0.29 25.35
CA ASP A 23 18.86 -0.08 24.01
C ASP A 23 19.78 1.02 23.44
N ALA A 24 19.48 2.30 23.66
CA ALA A 24 20.29 3.42 23.19
C ALA A 24 21.68 3.53 23.84
N LEU A 25 21.99 2.73 24.87
CA LEU A 25 23.24 2.81 25.64
C LEU A 25 24.23 1.65 25.39
N GLN A 26 23.91 0.65 24.57
CA GLN A 26 24.76 -0.56 24.45
C GLN A 26 25.36 -0.88 23.08
N GLU A 27 24.98 -0.20 21.99
CA GLU A 27 25.53 -0.52 20.66
C GLU A 27 26.74 0.34 20.30
N SER A 28 27.90 -0.04 20.87
CA SER A 28 29.21 0.30 20.33
C SER A 28 30.13 -0.90 20.53
N THR A 29 30.72 -1.34 19.43
CA THR A 29 31.86 -2.27 19.26
C THR A 29 31.61 -3.76 18.95
N THR A 30 32.06 -4.07 17.72
CA THR A 30 32.83 -5.25 17.27
C THR A 30 32.09 -6.54 16.89
N HIS A 31 32.14 -6.85 15.59
CA HIS A 31 32.31 -8.22 15.11
C HIS A 31 33.53 -8.33 14.16
N LYS A 32 34.48 -9.16 14.57
CA LYS A 32 35.58 -9.73 13.77
C LYS A 32 35.47 -11.26 13.86
N SER A 33 35.62 -11.96 12.74
CA SER A 33 36.07 -13.35 12.61
C SER A 33 36.03 -13.71 11.11
N SER A 34 37.12 -13.68 10.34
CA SER A 34 38.27 -14.60 10.24
C SER A 34 37.98 -16.00 9.67
N ASN A 35 38.48 -16.16 8.43
CA ASN A 35 39.09 -17.32 7.77
C ASN A 35 38.22 -18.46 7.21
N SER A 36 38.15 -18.52 5.88
CA SER A 36 38.78 -19.62 5.11
C SER A 36 39.01 -19.20 3.66
N ILE A 37 40.28 -19.12 3.26
CA ILE A 37 40.74 -18.84 1.91
C ILE A 37 40.68 -20.13 1.09
N ARG A 38 39.87 -20.14 0.01
CA ARG A 38 40.18 -20.88 -1.21
C ARG A 38 40.05 -19.93 -2.39
N ALA A 39 41.18 -19.65 -3.01
CA ALA A 39 41.26 -18.96 -4.29
C ALA A 39 40.55 -19.80 -5.35
N PHE A 40 39.40 -19.32 -5.82
CA PHE A 40 38.79 -19.74 -7.08
C PHE A 40 38.97 -18.59 -8.07
N SER A 41 39.68 -18.87 -9.14
CA SER A 41 39.72 -18.05 -10.35
C SER A 41 38.30 -17.87 -10.88
N SER A 42 37.93 -16.60 -11.08
CA SER A 42 36.64 -16.06 -11.53
C SER A 42 35.90 -16.95 -12.54
N PRO A 43 34.75 -17.53 -12.16
CA PRO A 43 33.64 -17.67 -13.09
C PRO A 43 32.95 -16.31 -13.13
N SER A 44 32.97 -15.65 -14.29
CA SER A 44 31.92 -14.69 -14.61
C SER A 44 30.59 -15.40 -14.37
N THR A 45 29.90 -15.08 -13.27
CA THR A 45 28.47 -15.31 -13.16
C THR A 45 27.87 -14.58 -14.35
N GLU A 46 27.56 -15.33 -15.41
CA GLU A 46 26.80 -14.85 -16.56
C GLU A 46 25.52 -14.27 -15.99
N ARG A 47 25.49 -12.93 -15.88
CA ARG A 47 24.30 -12.19 -15.50
C ARG A 47 23.27 -12.46 -16.60
N SER A 48 22.07 -12.90 -16.24
CA SER A 48 20.94 -12.90 -17.18
C SER A 48 20.32 -11.50 -17.20
N LEU A 49 21.09 -10.52 -17.69
CA LEU A 49 20.49 -9.24 -18.08
C LEU A 49 19.62 -9.49 -19.31
N SER A 50 18.59 -8.66 -19.49
CA SER A 50 17.99 -8.53 -20.81
C SER A 50 19.13 -8.28 -21.81
N LEU A 51 19.17 -9.02 -22.91
CA LEU A 51 20.30 -8.99 -23.83
C LEU A 51 20.18 -7.74 -24.70
N ASN A 52 21.16 -6.84 -24.66
CA ASN A 52 21.27 -5.78 -25.64
C ASN A 52 21.71 -6.39 -26.99
N LEU A 53 20.83 -6.35 -27.99
CA LEU A 53 21.10 -6.86 -29.33
C LEU A 53 21.68 -5.79 -30.27
N GLY A 54 21.85 -4.55 -29.76
CA GLY A 54 22.34 -3.39 -30.48
C GLY A 54 21.28 -2.68 -31.32
N GLY A 55 21.51 -1.38 -31.57
CA GLY A 55 20.61 -0.57 -32.40
C GLY A 55 19.23 -0.39 -31.79
N GLY A 56 19.17 -0.31 -30.46
CA GLY A 56 17.93 -0.21 -29.68
C GLY A 56 17.13 -1.51 -29.51
N ASN A 57 17.62 -2.63 -30.04
CA ASN A 57 16.97 -3.93 -29.88
C ASN A 57 17.42 -4.63 -28.58
N CYS A 58 16.54 -5.44 -28.02
CA CYS A 58 16.81 -6.22 -26.83
C CYS A 58 16.07 -7.57 -26.86
N GLU A 59 16.52 -8.50 -26.03
CA GLU A 59 15.77 -9.71 -25.67
C GLU A 59 15.56 -9.72 -24.16
N TRP A 60 14.32 -9.62 -23.69
CA TRP A 60 14.04 -9.68 -22.26
C TRP A 60 14.40 -11.05 -21.68
N GLN A 61 15.08 -11.04 -20.53
CA GLN A 61 15.40 -12.22 -19.72
C GLN A 61 14.82 -12.07 -18.31
N PRO A 62 14.38 -13.16 -17.67
CA PRO A 62 13.94 -13.10 -16.28
C PRO A 62 15.12 -12.74 -15.35
N PRO A 63 14.84 -12.07 -14.21
CA PRO A 63 15.87 -11.72 -13.26
C PRO A 63 16.47 -12.95 -12.57
N LEU A 64 17.67 -12.78 -12.00
CA LEU A 64 18.24 -13.77 -11.08
C LEU A 64 17.53 -13.66 -9.72
N TYR A 65 17.03 -14.79 -9.22
CA TYR A 65 16.36 -14.90 -7.92
C TYR A 65 17.32 -15.24 -6.77
N ASP A 66 18.43 -15.92 -7.08
CA ASP A 66 19.49 -16.19 -6.11
C ASP A 66 20.42 -14.96 -6.04
N ILE A 67 20.11 -14.03 -5.14
CA ILE A 67 20.85 -12.77 -5.01
C ILE A 67 22.11 -12.96 -4.14
N PRO A 68 23.32 -12.72 -4.68
CA PRO A 68 24.55 -12.85 -3.90
C PRO A 68 24.61 -11.87 -2.73
N GLU A 69 25.03 -12.34 -1.55
CA GLU A 69 25.08 -11.55 -0.31
C GLU A 69 26.21 -10.53 -0.30
N GLU A 70 27.27 -10.76 -1.08
CA GLU A 70 28.46 -9.92 -1.13
C GLU A 70 28.31 -8.64 -1.99
N ILE A 71 27.22 -8.52 -2.75
CA ILE A 71 26.99 -7.36 -3.59
C ILE A 71 26.40 -6.24 -2.72
N ASP A 72 27.13 -5.14 -2.60
CA ASP A 72 26.64 -3.91 -1.97
C ASP A 72 25.75 -3.16 -2.97
N PHE A 73 24.43 -3.39 -2.89
CA PHE A 73 23.41 -2.67 -3.67
C PHE A 73 23.01 -1.36 -2.99
N TYR A 74 22.56 -0.39 -3.79
CA TYR A 74 21.81 0.77 -3.29
C TYR A 74 20.32 0.48 -3.45
N LYS A 75 19.69 0.05 -2.36
CA LYS A 75 18.38 -0.62 -2.37
C LYS A 75 17.23 0.39 -2.46
N THR A 76 16.24 0.06 -3.27
CA THR A 76 15.10 0.94 -3.55
C THR A 76 13.82 0.35 -2.98
N ALA A 77 13.18 1.09 -2.06
CA ALA A 77 11.81 0.83 -1.63
C ALA A 77 10.83 1.39 -2.68
N ILE A 78 10.07 0.50 -3.29
CA ILE A 78 9.01 0.82 -4.25
C ILE A 78 7.70 0.86 -3.47
N VAL A 79 7.28 2.07 -3.15
CA VAL A 79 6.12 2.33 -2.31
C VAL A 79 4.95 2.75 -3.20
N GLY A 80 3.74 2.42 -2.79
CA GLY A 80 2.50 2.80 -3.46
C GLY A 80 1.32 2.32 -2.65
N PHE A 81 0.17 2.96 -2.80
CA PHE A 81 -1.07 2.46 -2.21
C PHE A 81 -1.30 0.99 -2.65
N PRO A 82 -1.96 0.13 -1.85
CA PRO A 82 -2.40 -1.18 -2.31
C PRO A 82 -3.11 -1.08 -3.66
N SER A 83 -2.80 -2.00 -4.56
CA SER A 83 -3.26 -1.91 -5.96
C SER A 83 -2.87 -0.63 -6.70
N GLY A 84 -1.84 0.07 -6.24
CA GLY A 84 -1.19 1.15 -6.97
C GLY A 84 -0.30 0.66 -8.12
N ASP A 85 -0.45 -0.59 -8.59
CA ASP A 85 0.32 -1.19 -9.69
C ASP A 85 1.85 -1.28 -9.47
N LYS A 86 2.32 -1.28 -8.21
CA LYS A 86 3.77 -1.43 -7.86
C LYS A 86 4.50 -2.55 -8.61
N ARG A 87 3.74 -3.60 -8.96
CA ARG A 87 4.21 -4.71 -9.77
C ARG A 87 4.82 -4.27 -11.10
N MET A 88 4.21 -3.29 -11.75
CA MET A 88 4.70 -2.75 -13.02
C MET A 88 6.06 -2.10 -12.86
N ILE A 89 6.29 -1.31 -11.82
CA ILE A 89 7.59 -0.66 -11.60
C ILE A 89 8.67 -1.68 -11.27
N PHE A 90 8.41 -2.60 -10.32
CA PHE A 90 9.47 -3.51 -9.93
C PHE A 90 9.88 -4.43 -11.08
N ILE A 91 8.95 -4.87 -11.95
CA ILE A 91 9.32 -5.67 -13.14
C ILE A 91 10.19 -4.87 -14.10
N GLN A 92 9.92 -3.56 -14.27
CA GLN A 92 10.80 -2.70 -15.07
C GLN A 92 12.19 -2.62 -14.44
N MET A 93 12.29 -2.43 -13.12
CA MET A 93 13.57 -2.43 -12.40
C MET A 93 14.29 -3.78 -12.51
N GLU A 94 13.58 -4.90 -12.38
CA GLU A 94 14.10 -6.25 -12.57
C GLU A 94 14.66 -6.45 -13.98
N ALA A 95 13.92 -6.02 -15.01
CA ALA A 95 14.33 -6.18 -16.40
C ALA A 95 15.51 -5.28 -16.80
N LEU A 96 15.59 -4.08 -16.20
CA LEU A 96 16.68 -3.14 -16.40
C LEU A 96 17.96 -3.58 -15.68
N ALA A 97 17.85 -4.13 -14.47
CA ALA A 97 19.01 -4.43 -13.61
C ALA A 97 19.40 -5.92 -13.53
N GLY A 98 18.52 -6.83 -13.96
CA GLY A 98 18.71 -8.29 -13.91
C GLY A 98 18.52 -8.92 -12.53
N TRP A 99 17.97 -8.20 -11.56
CA TRP A 99 17.87 -8.65 -10.16
C TRP A 99 16.43 -8.65 -9.66
N ALA A 100 16.02 -9.72 -8.99
CA ALA A 100 14.66 -9.86 -8.50
C ALA A 100 14.30 -8.83 -7.41
N ALA A 101 13.04 -8.44 -7.38
CA ALA A 101 12.43 -7.74 -6.26
C ALA A 101 11.93 -8.71 -5.20
N LYS A 102 11.74 -8.22 -3.98
CA LYS A 102 11.12 -8.98 -2.88
C LYS A 102 10.04 -8.16 -2.19
N ASP A 103 8.95 -8.82 -1.81
CA ASP A 103 7.82 -8.19 -1.13
C ASP A 103 8.13 -7.95 0.36
N GLU A 104 7.61 -6.87 0.93
CA GLU A 104 7.76 -6.52 2.35
C GLU A 104 7.36 -7.69 3.28
N TRP A 105 6.34 -8.46 2.90
CA TRP A 105 5.89 -9.60 3.69
C TRP A 105 6.88 -10.77 3.60
N ASP A 106 7.52 -10.97 2.45
CA ASP A 106 8.53 -12.01 2.31
C ASP A 106 9.78 -11.69 3.14
N PHE A 107 10.13 -10.42 3.33
CA PHE A 107 11.21 -10.05 4.25
C PHE A 107 10.86 -10.43 5.70
N GLU A 108 9.65 -10.11 6.16
CA GLU A 108 9.21 -10.44 7.52
C GLU A 108 9.12 -11.96 7.77
N PHE A 109 8.54 -12.72 6.82
CA PHE A 109 8.20 -14.13 7.05
C PHE A 109 9.22 -15.14 6.52
N LEU A 110 9.97 -14.80 5.47
CA LEU A 110 11.02 -15.64 4.90
C LEU A 110 12.43 -15.18 5.29
N GLY A 111 12.54 -14.01 5.91
CA GLY A 111 13.79 -13.44 6.42
C GLY A 111 14.46 -12.46 5.46
N MET A 112 15.41 -11.72 6.04
CA MET A 112 16.22 -10.73 5.31
C MET A 112 17.05 -11.39 4.21
N SER A 113 17.19 -10.66 3.09
CA SER A 113 17.95 -11.11 1.92
C SER A 113 18.45 -9.90 1.14
N ASN A 114 19.39 -10.11 0.22
CA ASN A 114 20.09 -8.99 -0.43
C ASN A 114 19.37 -8.39 -1.65
N HIS A 115 18.05 -8.57 -1.77
CA HIS A 115 17.29 -8.08 -2.93
C HIS A 115 17.39 -6.54 -3.04
N PRO A 116 17.71 -5.98 -4.22
CA PRO A 116 17.87 -4.53 -4.40
C PRO A 116 16.55 -3.76 -4.47
N PHE A 117 15.43 -4.44 -4.69
CA PHE A 117 14.13 -3.82 -4.85
C PHE A 117 13.15 -4.37 -3.81
N ILE A 118 12.54 -3.48 -3.04
CA ILE A 118 11.62 -3.82 -1.95
C ILE A 118 10.24 -3.32 -2.36
N LYS A 119 9.28 -4.22 -2.60
CA LYS A 119 7.88 -3.83 -2.86
C LYS A 119 7.17 -3.65 -1.52
N ALA A 120 6.67 -2.43 -1.26
CA ALA A 120 6.04 -2.09 0.01
C ALA A 120 4.63 -1.49 -0.16
N ASN A 121 3.68 -1.92 0.65
CA ASN A 121 2.38 -1.26 0.83
C ASN A 121 2.37 -0.36 2.06
N TYR A 122 3.41 -0.39 2.88
CA TYR A 122 3.53 0.50 4.02
C TYR A 122 3.54 1.99 3.59
N PRO A 123 2.94 2.89 4.37
CA PRO A 123 2.04 2.60 5.46
C PRO A 123 0.62 2.36 4.94
N HIS A 124 0.10 1.19 5.23
CA HIS A 124 -1.29 0.83 5.00
C HIS A 124 -1.65 -0.19 6.08
N HIS A 125 -2.94 -0.35 6.39
CA HIS A 125 -3.36 -1.34 7.38
C HIS A 125 -3.10 -2.80 6.95
N GLU A 126 -2.81 -3.01 5.68
CA GLU A 126 -2.32 -4.27 5.10
C GLU A 126 -0.81 -4.28 4.78
N GLY A 127 -0.11 -3.17 5.05
CA GLY A 127 1.34 -3.06 4.88
C GLY A 127 2.08 -3.36 6.18
N ILE A 128 3.34 -3.77 6.07
CA ILE A 128 4.25 -3.93 7.21
C ILE A 128 5.64 -3.42 6.87
N TRP A 129 6.34 -2.88 7.86
CA TRP A 129 7.76 -2.57 7.72
C TRP A 129 8.59 -3.85 7.93
N GLY A 130 8.68 -4.69 6.90
CA GLY A 130 9.33 -6.01 6.99
C GLY A 130 10.82 -6.02 6.66
N TRP A 131 11.36 -4.94 6.08
CA TRP A 131 12.71 -4.89 5.52
C TRP A 131 13.76 -4.26 6.44
N GLU A 132 13.44 -4.05 7.72
CA GLU A 132 14.35 -3.44 8.71
C GLU A 132 15.02 -2.17 8.17
N ASP A 133 16.34 -2.07 8.23
CA ASP A 133 17.15 -0.94 7.77
C ASP A 133 17.72 -1.12 6.35
N ALA A 134 17.16 -2.04 5.56
CA ALA A 134 17.74 -2.43 4.29
C ALA A 134 17.48 -1.44 3.14
N ALA A 135 16.65 -0.41 3.30
CA ALA A 135 16.33 0.49 2.19
C ALA A 135 17.28 1.70 2.15
N ASP A 136 17.60 2.19 0.96
CA ASP A 136 18.42 3.39 0.80
C ASP A 136 17.66 4.57 0.20
N GLN A 137 16.69 4.31 -0.67
CA GLN A 137 15.88 5.35 -1.31
C GLN A 137 14.45 4.88 -1.53
N VAL A 138 13.53 5.84 -1.73
CA VAL A 138 12.11 5.58 -1.98
C VAL A 138 11.72 6.03 -3.39
N VAL A 139 11.05 5.16 -4.14
CA VAL A 139 10.33 5.51 -5.37
C VAL A 139 8.84 5.32 -5.09
N MET A 140 8.07 6.38 -5.26
CA MET A 140 6.62 6.35 -5.04
C MET A 140 5.87 6.13 -6.36
N MET A 141 4.96 5.16 -6.34
CA MET A 141 4.03 4.90 -7.41
C MET A 141 2.68 5.53 -7.14
N ILE A 142 2.18 6.30 -8.10
CA ILE A 142 0.84 6.86 -8.08
C ILE A 142 0.01 6.23 -9.21
N ARG A 143 -1.17 5.76 -8.82
CA ARG A 143 -2.21 5.26 -9.71
C ARG A 143 -3.49 6.02 -9.43
N ASN A 144 -4.33 6.20 -10.44
CA ASN A 144 -5.66 6.76 -10.33
C ASN A 144 -6.44 6.13 -9.16
N ILE A 145 -6.90 6.96 -8.22
CA ILE A 145 -7.60 6.51 -7.00
C ILE A 145 -8.82 5.63 -7.33
N ARG A 146 -9.60 5.96 -8.36
CA ARG A 146 -10.77 5.18 -8.80
C ARG A 146 -10.35 3.78 -9.27
N ARG A 147 -9.26 3.66 -10.03
CA ARG A 147 -8.71 2.36 -10.45
C ARG A 147 -8.14 1.57 -9.27
N SER A 148 -7.42 2.24 -8.38
CA SER A 148 -6.87 1.63 -7.16
C SER A 148 -7.98 1.03 -6.30
N MET A 149 -9.11 1.72 -6.14
CA MET A 149 -10.26 1.18 -5.39
C MET A 149 -10.84 -0.08 -6.04
N VAL A 150 -11.01 -0.11 -7.36
CA VAL A 150 -11.51 -1.32 -8.04
C VAL A 150 -10.54 -2.48 -7.83
N GLU A 151 -9.27 -2.30 -8.18
CA GLU A 151 -8.30 -3.39 -8.15
C GLU A 151 -7.99 -3.85 -6.72
N TYR A 152 -7.99 -2.96 -5.73
CA TYR A 152 -7.80 -3.34 -4.33
C TYR A 152 -8.82 -4.36 -3.86
N HIS A 153 -10.10 -4.10 -4.10
CA HIS A 153 -11.14 -5.02 -3.67
C HIS A 153 -11.12 -6.32 -4.50
N ASP A 154 -10.79 -6.24 -5.79
CA ASP A 154 -10.59 -7.41 -6.65
C ASP A 154 -9.43 -8.30 -6.17
N ILE A 155 -8.28 -7.72 -5.79
CA ILE A 155 -7.14 -8.48 -5.24
C ILE A 155 -7.54 -9.15 -3.93
N LEU A 156 -8.20 -8.42 -3.03
CA LEU A 156 -8.66 -8.98 -1.75
C LEU A 156 -9.61 -10.16 -1.96
N TRP A 157 -10.45 -10.10 -2.99
CA TRP A 157 -11.28 -11.22 -3.38
C TRP A 157 -10.45 -12.38 -3.97
N ASP A 158 -9.52 -12.12 -4.87
CA ASP A 158 -8.70 -13.15 -5.54
C ASP A 158 -7.90 -13.97 -4.51
N ILE A 159 -7.36 -13.30 -3.47
CA ILE A 159 -6.68 -13.96 -2.34
C ILE A 159 -7.67 -14.47 -1.28
N GLY A 160 -8.97 -14.48 -1.58
CA GLY A 160 -10.07 -14.92 -0.73
C GLY A 160 -9.99 -14.36 0.69
N TYR A 161 -9.73 -13.05 0.79
CA TYR A 161 -9.60 -12.28 2.03
C TYR A 161 -8.58 -12.86 3.01
N ALA A 162 -7.51 -13.45 2.47
CA ALA A 162 -6.43 -14.01 3.25
C ALA A 162 -5.99 -13.04 4.34
N LYS A 163 -5.83 -13.57 5.55
CA LYS A 163 -5.50 -12.80 6.74
C LYS A 163 -4.08 -13.01 7.23
N THR A 164 -3.39 -13.98 6.63
CA THR A 164 -2.00 -14.30 6.88
C THR A 164 -1.25 -14.37 5.56
N TRP A 165 0.07 -14.20 5.64
CA TRP A 165 0.95 -14.39 4.50
C TRP A 165 0.78 -15.79 3.87
N ASP A 166 0.75 -16.84 4.68
CA ASP A 166 0.60 -18.23 4.19
C ASP A 166 -0.71 -18.43 3.41
N GLU A 167 -1.82 -17.87 3.91
CA GLU A 167 -3.12 -17.95 3.25
C GLU A 167 -3.14 -17.19 1.91
N ALA A 168 -2.49 -16.02 1.86
CA ALA A 168 -2.41 -15.20 0.66
C ALA A 168 -1.52 -15.86 -0.39
N PHE A 169 -0.35 -16.36 0.03
CA PHE A 169 0.63 -17.03 -0.82
C PHE A 169 0.03 -18.26 -1.53
N GLN A 170 -0.75 -19.07 -0.82
CA GLN A 170 -1.42 -20.25 -1.40
C GLN A 170 -2.45 -19.90 -2.49
N LYS A 171 -2.96 -18.67 -2.49
CA LYS A 171 -3.96 -18.19 -3.46
C LYS A 171 -3.37 -17.24 -4.50
N TYR A 172 -2.06 -17.02 -4.49
CA TYR A 172 -1.39 -16.11 -5.42
C TYR A 172 -1.65 -16.48 -6.88
N SER A 173 -1.78 -17.78 -7.17
CA SER A 173 -2.13 -18.26 -8.51
C SER A 173 -3.51 -17.82 -8.98
N ASN A 174 -4.42 -17.41 -8.09
CA ASN A 174 -5.79 -17.02 -8.41
C ASN A 174 -5.92 -15.56 -8.85
N LEU A 175 -4.88 -14.75 -8.65
CA LEU A 175 -4.87 -13.34 -9.02
C LEU A 175 -5.25 -13.18 -10.50
N TYR A 176 -6.26 -12.34 -10.74
CA TYR A 176 -6.74 -11.97 -12.07
C TYR A 176 -7.29 -13.12 -12.93
N ILE A 177 -7.72 -14.23 -12.32
CA ILE A 177 -8.31 -15.36 -13.09
C ILE A 177 -9.81 -15.18 -13.32
N GLU A 178 -10.59 -14.94 -12.26
CA GLU A 178 -12.06 -14.94 -12.32
C GLU A 178 -12.64 -13.64 -11.78
N ARG A 179 -13.80 -13.19 -12.24
CA ARG A 179 -14.43 -11.99 -11.68
C ARG A 179 -15.06 -12.32 -10.31
N PRO A 180 -14.97 -11.43 -9.29
CA PRO A 180 -15.66 -11.64 -8.02
C PRO A 180 -17.17 -11.91 -8.17
N PRO A 181 -17.77 -12.84 -7.40
CA PRO A 181 -19.20 -13.03 -7.34
C PRO A 181 -19.82 -11.80 -6.67
N MET A 182 -20.88 -11.30 -7.30
CA MET A 182 -21.28 -9.92 -7.09
C MET A 182 -21.94 -9.68 -5.72
N GLU A 183 -22.93 -10.48 -5.30
CA GLU A 183 -23.82 -10.07 -4.20
C GLU A 183 -23.15 -9.82 -2.81
N ASP A 184 -22.38 -10.77 -2.28
CA ASP A 184 -21.75 -10.62 -0.95
C ASP A 184 -20.53 -9.67 -0.96
N PHE A 185 -19.87 -9.54 -2.11
CA PHE A 185 -18.71 -8.66 -2.31
C PHE A 185 -19.11 -7.18 -2.26
N LEU A 186 -20.25 -6.85 -2.89
CA LEU A 186 -20.75 -5.49 -3.05
C LEU A 186 -20.98 -4.76 -1.73
N ALA A 187 -21.63 -5.41 -0.77
CA ALA A 187 -21.97 -4.79 0.51
C ALA A 187 -20.73 -4.52 1.36
N TRP A 188 -19.78 -5.46 1.38
CA TRP A 188 -18.53 -5.32 2.14
C TRP A 188 -17.64 -4.23 1.55
N ARG A 189 -17.45 -4.23 0.23
CA ARG A 189 -16.63 -3.28 -0.51
C ARG A 189 -17.08 -1.84 -0.31
N ASP A 190 -18.38 -1.59 -0.47
CA ASP A 190 -18.91 -0.23 -0.44
C ASP A 190 -18.77 0.46 0.92
N LEU A 191 -18.72 -0.31 2.01
CA LEU A 191 -18.46 0.22 3.35
C LEU A 191 -17.01 0.68 3.53
N ARG A 192 -16.07 0.17 2.73
CA ARG A 192 -14.64 0.46 2.89
C ARG A 192 -14.12 1.53 1.95
N VAL A 193 -14.68 1.64 0.75
CA VAL A 193 -14.17 2.55 -0.30
C VAL A 193 -13.95 3.98 0.21
N LEU A 194 -14.88 4.55 0.98
CA LEU A 194 -14.72 5.91 1.50
C LEU A 194 -13.57 6.03 2.52
N ASP A 195 -13.35 5.00 3.33
CA ASP A 195 -12.21 4.96 4.24
C ASP A 195 -10.90 4.79 3.46
N GLU A 196 -10.89 3.91 2.46
CA GLU A 196 -9.74 3.68 1.58
C GLU A 196 -9.38 4.92 0.75
N VAL A 197 -10.36 5.77 0.41
CA VAL A 197 -10.09 7.07 -0.21
C VAL A 197 -9.24 7.96 0.70
N HIS A 198 -9.54 8.00 2.00
CA HIS A 198 -8.72 8.73 2.96
C HIS A 198 -7.34 8.11 3.14
N TRP A 199 -7.26 6.78 3.19
CA TRP A 199 -5.96 6.07 3.23
C TRP A 199 -5.10 6.36 2.00
N TYR A 200 -5.70 6.47 0.82
CA TYR A 200 -4.98 6.80 -0.40
C TYR A 200 -4.29 8.16 -0.31
N GLY A 201 -5.02 9.21 0.12
CA GLY A 201 -4.40 10.53 0.22
C GLY A 201 -3.46 10.67 1.40
N TRP A 202 -3.75 9.99 2.51
CA TRP A 202 -2.84 9.90 3.63
C TRP A 202 -1.53 9.17 3.29
N PHE A 203 -1.59 8.11 2.48
CA PHE A 203 -0.42 7.37 2.00
C PHE A 203 0.53 8.31 1.23
N ILE A 204 -0.01 9.15 0.34
CA ILE A 204 0.78 10.13 -0.41
C ILE A 204 1.40 11.15 0.56
N ASP A 205 0.62 11.66 1.51
CA ASP A 205 1.11 12.59 2.53
C ASP A 205 2.23 12.02 3.38
N TYR A 206 2.11 10.78 3.83
CA TYR A 206 3.13 10.14 4.64
C TYR A 206 4.48 10.14 3.93
N TRP A 207 4.54 9.66 2.69
CA TRP A 207 5.82 9.54 1.98
C TRP A 207 6.36 10.91 1.56
N MET A 208 5.51 11.79 1.03
CA MET A 208 5.93 13.14 0.62
C MET A 208 6.40 14.00 1.80
N GLU A 209 5.86 13.79 3.00
CA GLU A 209 6.26 14.50 4.23
C GLU A 209 7.30 13.72 5.06
N GLY A 210 7.99 12.73 4.49
CA GLY A 210 9.08 12.03 5.16
C GLY A 210 8.67 11.25 6.41
N GLY A 211 7.47 10.67 6.40
CA GLY A 211 6.91 9.87 7.50
C GLY A 211 6.19 10.66 8.57
N LEU A 212 5.75 11.90 8.28
CA LEU A 212 5.03 12.73 9.24
C LEU A 212 3.72 12.06 9.69
N MET A 213 3.54 11.94 11.01
CA MET A 213 2.35 11.33 11.60
C MET A 213 1.16 12.28 11.57
N ARG A 214 0.19 11.96 10.71
CA ARG A 214 -1.12 12.60 10.66
C ARG A 214 -2.24 11.61 10.93
N ASP A 215 -3.36 12.14 11.40
CA ASP A 215 -4.62 11.40 11.40
C ASP A 215 -5.12 11.20 9.97
N ILE A 216 -5.58 9.99 9.67
CA ILE A 216 -5.89 9.55 8.29
C ILE A 216 -7.14 10.26 7.75
N TYR A 217 -8.13 10.53 8.61
CA TYR A 217 -9.43 11.03 8.19
C TYR A 217 -9.52 12.56 8.21
N THR A 218 -8.84 13.20 9.17
CA THR A 218 -8.87 14.66 9.36
C THR A 218 -7.62 15.36 8.84
N HIS A 219 -6.55 14.61 8.54
CA HIS A 219 -5.24 15.11 8.10
C HIS A 219 -4.53 16.03 9.11
N LYS A 220 -5.05 16.11 10.34
CA LYS A 220 -4.45 16.88 11.44
C LYS A 220 -3.22 16.17 11.99
N MET A 221 -2.29 16.96 12.55
CA MET A 221 -1.14 16.42 13.29
C MET A 221 -1.64 15.54 14.43
N THR A 222 -1.07 14.34 14.57
CA THR A 222 -1.51 13.38 15.57
C THR A 222 -0.38 12.95 16.50
N THR A 223 -0.72 12.28 17.60
CA THR A 223 0.27 11.73 18.53
C THR A 223 0.71 10.33 18.08
N PRO A 224 1.92 9.87 18.43
CA PRO A 224 2.35 8.50 18.10
C PRO A 224 1.43 7.41 18.66
N ILE A 225 0.78 7.66 19.80
CA ILE A 225 -0.18 6.71 20.38
C ILE A 225 -1.41 6.59 19.47
N HIS A 226 -1.99 7.72 19.06
CA HIS A 226 -3.15 7.72 18.18
C HIS A 226 -2.81 7.14 16.81
N TRP A 227 -1.66 7.51 16.24
CA TRP A 227 -1.16 6.96 14.99
C TRP A 227 -1.06 5.43 15.00
N ASN A 228 -0.45 4.85 16.06
CA ASN A 228 -0.35 3.40 16.21
C ASN A 228 -1.73 2.71 16.33
N MET A 229 -2.75 3.41 16.83
CA MET A 229 -4.12 2.87 16.87
C MET A 229 -4.74 2.85 15.46
N LEU A 230 -4.53 3.92 14.68
CA LEU A 230 -5.00 4.01 13.29
C LEU A 230 -4.38 2.94 12.38
N MET A 231 -3.12 2.59 12.60
CA MET A 231 -2.41 1.53 11.86
C MET A 231 -2.90 0.11 12.16
N ILE A 232 -3.83 -0.05 13.11
CA ILE A 232 -4.40 -1.34 13.50
C ILE A 232 -5.94 -1.25 13.47
N PRO A 233 -6.57 -1.04 12.30
CA PRO A 233 -8.02 -0.83 12.22
C PRO A 233 -8.85 -2.07 12.61
N ALA A 234 -8.27 -3.27 12.58
CA ALA A 234 -8.92 -4.45 13.14
C ALA A 234 -8.96 -4.46 14.69
N GLY A 235 -8.15 -3.61 15.33
CA GLY A 235 -8.01 -3.51 16.78
C GLY A 235 -8.94 -2.50 17.43
N PHE A 236 -9.40 -1.51 16.67
CA PHE A 236 -10.17 -0.38 17.18
C PHE A 236 -11.25 0.03 16.17
N SER A 237 -12.46 0.33 16.64
CA SER A 237 -13.50 0.90 15.78
C SER A 237 -13.17 2.33 15.39
N ARG A 238 -13.81 2.83 14.32
CA ARG A 238 -13.67 4.21 13.86
C ARG A 238 -13.99 5.22 14.96
N GLU A 239 -14.99 4.94 15.79
CA GLU A 239 -15.39 5.80 16.91
C GLU A 239 -14.39 5.75 18.06
N GLU A 240 -13.71 4.61 18.27
CA GLU A 240 -12.68 4.47 19.31
C GLU A 240 -11.39 5.23 18.95
N VAL A 241 -11.08 5.34 17.66
CA VAL A 241 -9.93 6.10 17.12
C VAL A 241 -10.32 7.47 16.59
N ASP A 242 -11.50 7.99 16.96
CA ASP A 242 -11.87 9.33 16.54
C ASP A 242 -10.86 10.36 17.08
N TYR A 243 -10.43 11.27 16.21
CA TYR A 243 -9.42 12.27 16.53
C TYR A 243 -9.81 13.12 17.74
N ASP A 244 -11.07 13.54 17.83
CA ASP A 244 -11.54 14.40 18.91
C ASP A 244 -11.68 13.63 20.24
N VAL A 245 -11.91 12.31 20.17
CA VAL A 245 -11.93 11.42 21.34
C VAL A 245 -10.53 11.24 21.94
N ILE A 246 -9.50 11.00 21.13
CA ILE A 246 -8.15 10.69 21.62
C ILE A 246 -7.28 11.94 21.78
N VAL A 247 -7.23 12.77 20.74
CA VAL A 247 -6.39 13.96 20.69
C VAL A 247 -7.17 15.17 21.21
N GLY A 248 -8.38 15.38 20.70
CA GLY A 248 -9.22 16.54 21.03
C GLY A 248 -8.60 17.86 20.59
N ASN A 249 -8.82 18.92 21.36
CA ASN A 249 -8.33 20.27 21.06
C ASN A 249 -6.88 20.54 21.49
N LYS A 250 -6.06 19.50 21.69
CA LYS A 250 -4.66 19.66 22.10
C LYS A 250 -3.82 20.14 20.92
N THR A 251 -2.92 21.08 21.15
CA THR A 251 -1.84 21.37 20.20
C THR A 251 -0.88 20.20 20.19
N VAL A 252 -0.68 19.60 19.01
CA VAL A 252 0.23 18.47 18.81
C VAL A 252 1.50 18.98 18.13
N THR A 253 2.65 18.66 18.71
CA THR A 253 3.94 18.87 18.05
C THR A 253 4.12 17.83 16.94
N PRO A 254 4.60 18.21 15.74
CA PRO A 254 4.91 17.27 14.68
C PRO A 254 5.80 16.12 15.19
N SER A 255 5.40 14.89 14.88
CA SER A 255 6.19 13.68 15.12
C SER A 255 6.22 12.86 13.85
N TYR A 256 7.31 12.13 13.64
CA TYR A 256 7.52 11.31 12.45
C TYR A 256 7.59 9.86 12.86
N ASP A 257 7.29 8.99 11.90
CA ASP A 257 7.53 7.56 12.01
C ASP A 257 8.97 7.29 12.45
N TYR A 258 9.11 6.36 13.39
CA TYR A 258 10.41 5.96 13.89
C TYR A 258 11.27 5.40 12.75
N HIS A 259 10.67 4.60 11.86
CA HIS A 259 11.35 4.03 10.69
C HIS A 259 11.88 5.09 9.70
N CYS A 260 11.25 6.26 9.65
CA CYS A 260 11.73 7.36 8.80
C CYS A 260 12.80 8.23 9.46
N THR A 261 12.97 8.14 10.78
CA THR A 261 13.86 9.03 11.54
C THR A 261 15.06 8.34 12.17
N ASN A 262 15.03 7.02 12.32
CA ASN A 262 16.11 6.21 12.88
C ASN A 262 17.18 5.80 11.84
N GLY A 263 16.95 6.08 10.55
CA GLY A 263 17.85 5.73 9.47
C GLY A 263 17.57 4.38 8.81
N ASP A 264 16.40 3.76 9.05
CA ASP A 264 16.01 2.51 8.36
C ASP A 264 15.89 2.70 6.83
N ILE A 265 15.69 3.95 6.38
CA ILE A 265 15.94 4.36 5.00
C ILE A 265 17.10 5.36 5.00
N SER A 266 18.26 4.94 4.49
CA SER A 266 19.50 5.73 4.61
C SER A 266 19.43 7.10 3.91
N GLY A 267 18.69 7.20 2.80
CA GLY A 267 18.41 8.44 2.07
C GLY A 267 17.16 9.20 2.54
N GLY A 268 16.47 8.71 3.58
CA GLY A 268 15.21 9.26 4.07
C GLY A 268 13.97 8.74 3.36
N CYS A 269 12.80 8.96 3.96
CA CYS A 269 11.53 8.48 3.44
C CYS A 269 10.95 9.31 2.27
N GLU A 270 11.38 10.55 2.07
CA GLU A 270 10.84 11.36 0.97
C GLU A 270 11.22 10.70 -0.39
N PRO A 271 10.26 10.49 -1.30
CA PRO A 271 10.55 9.82 -2.56
C PRO A 271 11.53 10.64 -3.39
N VAL A 272 12.49 9.95 -4.02
CA VAL A 272 13.42 10.55 -4.99
C VAL A 272 12.79 10.67 -6.38
N ALA A 273 11.73 9.90 -6.64
CA ALA A 273 10.96 9.95 -7.88
C ALA A 273 9.51 9.52 -7.66
N VAL A 274 8.61 10.06 -8.49
CA VAL A 274 7.19 9.72 -8.54
C VAL A 274 6.84 9.19 -9.92
N ILE A 275 6.38 7.95 -9.99
CA ILE A 275 6.10 7.21 -11.22
C ILE A 275 4.59 6.96 -11.35
N SER A 276 4.05 7.13 -12.56
CA SER A 276 2.64 6.88 -12.85
C SER A 276 2.41 5.49 -13.43
N ALA A 277 1.47 4.75 -12.83
CA ALA A 277 0.98 3.48 -13.36
C ALA A 277 0.38 3.63 -14.76
N GLU A 278 -0.44 4.67 -14.96
CA GLU A 278 -1.11 4.89 -16.23
C GLU A 278 -0.14 5.30 -17.32
N LYS A 279 0.78 6.22 -17.04
CA LYS A 279 1.76 6.63 -18.05
C LYS A 279 2.71 5.49 -18.41
N LEU A 280 3.08 4.64 -17.45
CA LEU A 280 3.91 3.47 -17.72
C LEU A 280 3.20 2.42 -18.62
N SER A 281 1.89 2.32 -18.53
CA SER A 281 1.09 1.41 -19.38
C SER A 281 0.64 2.04 -20.70
N ASP A 282 0.80 3.35 -20.86
CA ASP A 282 0.45 4.07 -22.08
C ASP A 282 1.46 3.83 -23.21
N TYR A 283 0.97 3.69 -24.44
CA TYR A 283 1.81 3.37 -25.61
C TYR A 283 2.69 4.53 -26.07
N THR A 284 2.37 5.76 -25.67
CA THR A 284 3.09 6.97 -26.06
C THR A 284 4.00 7.44 -24.93
N GLU A 285 3.49 7.48 -23.70
CA GLU A 285 4.23 7.96 -22.53
C GLU A 285 5.06 6.85 -21.84
N GLY A 286 4.74 5.59 -22.09
CA GLY A 286 5.36 4.41 -21.47
C GLY A 286 6.89 4.38 -21.56
N PRO A 287 7.49 4.51 -22.76
CA PRO A 287 8.95 4.57 -22.91
C PRO A 287 9.59 5.71 -22.11
N ALA A 288 8.94 6.88 -22.02
CA ALA A 288 9.44 8.00 -21.24
C ALA A 288 9.33 7.75 -19.74
N GLU A 289 8.28 7.07 -19.29
CA GLU A 289 8.11 6.68 -17.89
C GLU A 289 9.12 5.59 -17.47
N THR A 290 9.40 4.60 -18.33
CA THR A 290 10.49 3.62 -18.11
C THR A 290 11.86 4.29 -18.04
N ARG A 291 12.12 5.31 -18.86
CA ARG A 291 13.38 6.09 -18.79
C ARG A 291 13.58 6.74 -17.42
N LYS A 292 12.52 7.25 -16.78
CA LYS A 292 12.61 7.81 -15.42
C LYS A 292 12.99 6.75 -14.40
N ILE A 293 12.44 5.54 -14.50
CA ILE A 293 12.80 4.40 -13.65
C ILE A 293 14.29 4.08 -13.80
N ALA A 294 14.78 3.99 -15.04
CA ALA A 294 16.18 3.72 -15.31
C ALA A 294 17.11 4.83 -14.75
N GLN A 295 16.72 6.09 -14.89
CA GLN A 295 17.47 7.24 -14.35
C GLN A 295 17.60 7.18 -12.83
N VAL A 296 16.56 6.75 -12.09
CA VAL A 296 16.66 6.55 -10.64
C VAL A 296 17.73 5.52 -10.30
N LEU A 297 17.79 4.40 -11.03
CA LEU A 297 18.79 3.36 -10.81
C LEU A 297 20.21 3.82 -11.19
N MET A 298 20.33 4.71 -12.18
CA MET A 298 21.60 5.28 -12.64
C MET A 298 22.17 6.35 -11.69
N ASN A 299 21.36 6.94 -10.81
CA ASN A 299 21.80 8.01 -9.90
C ASN A 299 22.76 7.54 -8.79
N ASN A 300 22.97 6.22 -8.63
CA ASN A 300 23.91 5.66 -7.66
C ASN A 300 24.84 4.62 -8.31
N GLU A 301 26.15 4.76 -8.11
CA GLU A 301 27.16 3.87 -8.69
C GLU A 301 27.03 2.38 -8.31
N LYS A 302 26.47 2.09 -7.13
CA LYS A 302 26.24 0.72 -6.66
C LYS A 302 25.17 0.01 -7.50
N MET A 303 24.21 0.76 -8.05
CA MET A 303 23.15 0.25 -8.93
C MET A 303 23.43 0.47 -10.41
N ALA A 304 23.98 1.62 -10.80
CA ALA A 304 24.18 2.00 -12.20
C ALA A 304 24.94 0.95 -13.04
N LYS A 305 25.94 0.29 -12.44
CA LYS A 305 26.74 -0.78 -13.10
C LYS A 305 25.95 -2.07 -13.43
N TRP A 306 24.70 -2.16 -13.00
CA TRP A 306 23.80 -3.27 -13.26
C TRP A 306 22.71 -2.91 -14.26
N VAL A 307 22.49 -1.63 -14.54
CA VAL A 307 21.46 -1.16 -15.47
C VAL A 307 21.94 -1.39 -16.91
N ILE A 308 21.10 -2.01 -17.74
CA ILE A 308 21.32 -2.20 -19.18
C ILE A 308 21.48 -0.84 -19.91
N GLU A 309 22.17 -0.83 -21.06
CA GLU A 309 22.49 0.40 -21.79
C GLU A 309 21.23 1.18 -22.21
N GLU A 310 21.33 2.52 -22.17
CA GLU A 310 20.22 3.45 -22.41
C GLU A 310 19.46 3.22 -23.72
N GLU A 311 20.16 2.80 -24.78
CA GLU A 311 19.54 2.52 -26.08
C GLU A 311 18.46 1.42 -26.01
N THR A 312 18.50 0.55 -25.00
CA THR A 312 17.60 -0.60 -24.87
C THR A 312 16.37 -0.36 -23.99
N TRP A 313 16.31 0.75 -23.24
CA TRP A 313 15.27 0.95 -22.23
C TRP A 313 13.85 0.95 -22.82
N GLU A 314 13.69 1.47 -24.04
CA GLU A 314 12.42 1.44 -24.77
C GLU A 314 12.03 0.01 -25.19
N CYS A 315 13.00 -0.79 -25.62
CA CYS A 315 12.74 -2.18 -25.94
C CYS A 315 12.31 -3.00 -24.71
N ILE A 316 12.88 -2.73 -23.52
CA ILE A 316 12.43 -3.35 -22.26
C ILE A 316 10.95 -3.05 -22.00
N TRP A 317 10.55 -1.80 -22.20
CA TRP A 317 9.14 -1.41 -22.09
C TRP A 317 8.28 -2.18 -23.12
N GLU A 318 8.70 -2.26 -24.38
CA GLU A 318 7.96 -2.98 -25.43
C GLU A 318 7.78 -4.47 -25.07
N GLU A 319 8.83 -5.14 -24.63
CA GLU A 319 8.82 -6.56 -24.26
C GLU A 319 7.86 -6.84 -23.10
N LEU A 320 7.90 -5.99 -22.06
CA LEU A 320 7.10 -6.19 -20.86
C LEU A 320 5.64 -5.77 -21.05
N ILE A 321 5.40 -4.61 -21.66
CA ILE A 321 4.08 -3.96 -21.71
C ILE A 321 3.30 -4.34 -22.97
N VAL A 322 3.93 -4.20 -24.14
CA VAL A 322 3.27 -4.43 -25.44
C VAL A 322 3.21 -5.92 -25.74
N ARG A 323 4.32 -6.64 -25.57
CA ARG A 323 4.42 -8.08 -25.83
C ARG A 323 3.99 -8.94 -24.65
N LYS A 324 3.61 -8.32 -23.52
CA LYS A 324 3.05 -8.99 -22.32
C LYS A 324 3.95 -10.11 -21.79
N LYS A 325 5.28 -9.97 -21.89
CA LYS A 325 6.23 -10.93 -21.28
C LYS A 325 6.36 -10.75 -19.76
N GLY A 326 5.87 -9.63 -19.23
CA GLY A 326 5.82 -9.37 -17.81
C GLY A 326 4.81 -10.25 -17.05
N LEU A 327 4.66 -9.96 -15.76
CA LEU A 327 3.70 -10.65 -14.92
C LEU A 327 2.26 -10.22 -15.24
N ARG A 328 1.29 -11.08 -14.93
CA ARG A 328 -0.13 -10.77 -15.08
C ARG A 328 -0.54 -9.55 -14.25
N THR A 329 -1.40 -8.75 -14.86
CA THR A 329 -2.00 -7.52 -14.34
C THR A 329 -3.51 -7.63 -14.39
N ILE A 330 -4.22 -6.66 -13.82
CA ILE A 330 -5.69 -6.60 -13.93
C ILE A 330 -6.17 -6.57 -15.38
N PHE A 331 -5.37 -5.99 -16.29
CA PHE A 331 -5.69 -5.90 -17.71
C PHE A 331 -5.67 -7.27 -18.42
N ASP A 332 -5.09 -8.29 -17.79
CA ASP A 332 -5.08 -9.66 -18.29
C ASP A 332 -6.28 -10.48 -17.78
N ARG A 333 -7.13 -9.91 -16.90
CA ARG A 333 -8.34 -10.58 -16.39
C ARG A 333 -9.35 -10.75 -17.53
N PRO A 334 -9.80 -11.99 -17.84
CA PRO A 334 -10.77 -12.22 -18.91
C PRO A 334 -12.07 -11.46 -18.69
N GLY A 335 -12.51 -10.73 -19.72
CA GLY A 335 -13.77 -9.98 -19.68
C GLY A 335 -13.75 -8.73 -18.78
N PHE A 336 -12.58 -8.30 -18.30
CA PHE A 336 -12.44 -7.05 -17.56
C PHE A 336 -12.57 -5.85 -18.52
N GLY A 337 -13.66 -5.12 -18.40
CA GLY A 337 -13.80 -3.78 -18.93
C GLY A 337 -13.65 -2.76 -17.79
N GLU A 338 -12.86 -1.71 -17.99
CA GLU A 338 -12.72 -0.66 -16.99
C GLU A 338 -14.07 0.00 -16.64
N VAL A 339 -15.01 0.00 -17.59
CA VAL A 339 -16.39 0.51 -17.44
C VAL A 339 -17.33 -0.44 -16.70
N ASP A 340 -16.86 -1.62 -16.30
CA ASP A 340 -17.70 -2.66 -15.66
C ASP A 340 -18.06 -2.33 -14.20
N TYR A 341 -17.49 -1.26 -13.66
CA TYR A 341 -17.72 -0.77 -12.31
C TYR A 341 -17.94 0.74 -12.32
N ASN A 342 -19.15 1.20 -12.05
CA ASN A 342 -19.43 2.61 -11.84
C ASN A 342 -19.37 2.95 -10.34
N PHE A 343 -19.09 4.21 -10.03
CA PHE A 343 -19.18 4.72 -8.66
C PHE A 343 -20.37 5.65 -8.48
N SER A 344 -20.98 5.58 -7.29
CA SER A 344 -22.02 6.52 -6.88
C SER A 344 -21.45 7.93 -6.73
N ALA A 345 -22.33 8.93 -6.86
CA ALA A 345 -21.95 10.33 -6.70
C ALA A 345 -21.22 10.59 -5.37
N GLU A 346 -21.68 10.00 -4.26
CA GLU A 346 -21.05 10.15 -2.94
C GLU A 346 -19.58 9.69 -2.93
N MET A 347 -19.28 8.55 -3.58
CA MET A 347 -17.92 8.02 -3.62
C MET A 347 -17.02 8.84 -4.54
N LEU A 348 -17.53 9.26 -5.70
CA LEU A 348 -16.80 10.12 -6.64
C LEU A 348 -16.50 11.49 -6.01
N GLU A 349 -17.46 12.08 -5.30
CA GLU A 349 -17.26 13.31 -4.52
C GLU A 349 -16.20 13.14 -3.43
N GLY A 350 -16.20 12.01 -2.71
CA GLY A 350 -15.18 11.68 -1.73
C GLY A 350 -13.77 11.61 -2.35
N MET A 351 -13.65 10.94 -3.49
CA MET A 351 -12.38 10.88 -4.24
C MET A 351 -11.92 12.27 -4.70
N LEU A 352 -12.83 13.07 -5.28
CA LEU A 352 -12.52 14.42 -5.74
C LEU A 352 -12.08 15.33 -4.58
N HIS A 353 -12.76 15.23 -3.43
CA HIS A 353 -12.39 15.98 -2.24
C HIS A 353 -10.95 15.67 -1.79
N GLU A 354 -10.58 14.40 -1.75
CA GLU A 354 -9.23 13.99 -1.37
C GLU A 354 -8.17 14.41 -2.40
N LEU A 355 -8.47 14.30 -3.70
CA LEU A 355 -7.59 14.78 -4.76
C LEU A 355 -7.41 16.30 -4.70
N ASP A 356 -8.48 17.07 -4.53
CA ASP A 356 -8.45 18.52 -4.40
C ASP A 356 -7.58 18.97 -3.22
N ARG A 357 -7.67 18.27 -2.09
CA ARG A 357 -6.85 18.51 -0.91
C ARG A 357 -5.35 18.33 -1.21
N LEU A 358 -4.98 17.21 -1.84
CA LEU A 358 -3.59 16.91 -2.19
C LEU A 358 -3.05 17.90 -3.23
N ILE A 359 -3.82 18.18 -4.28
CA ILE A 359 -3.45 19.16 -5.31
C ILE A 359 -3.22 20.53 -4.68
N ALA A 360 -4.14 21.00 -3.83
CA ALA A 360 -4.01 22.29 -3.16
C ALA A 360 -2.76 22.36 -2.27
N LYS A 361 -2.42 21.28 -1.56
CA LYS A 361 -1.23 21.20 -0.71
C LYS A 361 0.05 21.22 -1.54
N TYR A 362 0.20 20.31 -2.49
CA TYR A 362 1.45 20.13 -3.23
C TYR A 362 1.69 21.18 -4.33
N SER A 363 0.67 21.97 -4.68
CA SER A 363 0.83 23.16 -5.53
C SER A 363 1.16 24.44 -4.75
N SER A 364 1.15 24.40 -3.42
CA SER A 364 1.48 25.56 -2.58
C SER A 364 2.97 25.93 -2.66
N ASP A 365 3.30 27.16 -2.24
CA ASP A 365 4.66 27.71 -2.27
C ASP A 365 5.70 26.88 -1.50
N GLU A 366 5.27 26.13 -0.49
CA GLU A 366 6.14 25.24 0.28
C GLU A 366 6.63 24.04 -0.56
N TRP A 367 5.81 23.59 -1.53
CA TRP A 367 6.00 22.33 -2.23
C TRP A 367 6.32 22.49 -3.72
N ASN A 368 5.88 23.56 -4.36
CA ASN A 368 5.94 23.73 -5.82
C ASN A 368 7.36 23.87 -6.40
N THR A 369 8.39 23.97 -5.55
CA THR A 369 9.80 23.93 -5.97
C THR A 369 10.37 22.51 -6.07
N LYS A 370 9.70 21.52 -5.47
CA LYS A 370 10.11 20.10 -5.51
C LYS A 370 9.57 19.43 -6.76
N GLU A 371 10.45 18.80 -7.54
CA GLU A 371 10.08 18.07 -8.76
C GLU A 371 9.06 16.96 -8.48
N THR A 372 9.26 16.22 -7.39
CA THR A 372 8.34 15.15 -6.97
C THR A 372 6.95 15.67 -6.63
N ALA A 373 6.83 16.81 -5.93
CA ALA A 373 5.54 17.43 -5.64
C ALA A 373 4.83 17.92 -6.90
N ASN A 374 5.58 18.57 -7.82
CA ASN A 374 5.04 18.98 -9.12
C ASN A 374 4.53 17.79 -9.92
N ARG A 375 5.26 16.66 -9.86
CA ARG A 375 4.86 15.41 -10.49
C ARG A 375 3.59 14.83 -9.85
N VAL A 376 3.46 14.84 -8.52
CA VAL A 376 2.21 14.47 -7.84
C VAL A 376 1.05 15.32 -8.36
N VAL A 377 1.19 16.65 -8.38
CA VAL A 377 0.14 17.58 -8.83
C VAL A 377 -0.27 17.30 -10.28
N GLU A 378 0.67 17.09 -11.19
CA GLU A 378 0.41 16.74 -12.59
C GLU A 378 -0.50 15.50 -12.68
N LEU A 379 -0.11 14.41 -12.01
CA LEU A 379 -0.83 13.14 -12.06
C LEU A 379 -2.22 13.24 -11.43
N LEU A 380 -2.32 13.83 -10.23
CA LEU A 380 -3.58 13.96 -9.52
C LEU A 380 -4.56 14.88 -10.23
N THR A 381 -4.08 15.95 -10.88
CA THR A 381 -4.93 16.84 -11.69
C THR A 381 -5.56 16.11 -12.86
N TRP A 382 -4.79 15.26 -13.54
CA TRP A 382 -5.31 14.43 -14.61
C TRP A 382 -6.33 13.39 -14.09
N HIS A 383 -6.02 12.69 -13.00
CA HIS A 383 -6.94 11.73 -12.36
C HIS A 383 -8.26 12.39 -11.93
N ARG A 384 -8.19 13.59 -11.35
CA ARG A 384 -9.36 14.39 -10.96
C ARG A 384 -10.27 14.68 -12.16
N GLY A 385 -9.70 15.03 -13.32
CA GLY A 385 -10.48 15.29 -14.54
C GLY A 385 -11.30 14.07 -15.01
N LEU A 386 -10.71 12.87 -14.92
CA LEU A 386 -11.41 11.62 -15.25
C LEU A 386 -12.57 11.34 -14.28
N ILE A 387 -12.34 11.52 -12.97
CA ILE A 387 -13.36 11.28 -11.94
C ILE A 387 -14.48 12.32 -12.00
N GLN A 388 -14.16 13.58 -12.30
CA GLN A 388 -15.17 14.62 -12.50
C GLN A 388 -16.07 14.29 -13.70
N THR A 389 -15.50 13.78 -14.78
CA THR A 389 -16.28 13.34 -15.95
C THR A 389 -17.26 12.22 -15.58
N GLU A 390 -16.80 11.21 -14.83
CA GLU A 390 -17.68 10.13 -14.34
C GLU A 390 -18.80 10.69 -13.44
N LEU A 391 -18.49 11.63 -12.54
CA LEU A 391 -19.48 12.26 -11.66
C LEU A 391 -20.55 13.03 -12.45
N ASP A 392 -20.15 13.78 -13.47
CA ASP A 392 -21.07 14.53 -14.33
C ASP A 392 -21.98 13.59 -15.13
N GLU A 393 -21.46 12.46 -15.60
CA GLU A 393 -22.24 11.42 -16.28
C GLU A 393 -23.25 10.74 -15.33
N VAL A 394 -22.85 10.45 -14.09
CA VAL A 394 -23.75 9.86 -13.07
C VAL A 394 -24.85 10.85 -12.69
N ASN A 395 -24.50 12.11 -12.45
CA ASN A 395 -25.45 13.16 -12.06
C ASN A 395 -26.44 13.52 -13.18
N SER A 396 -26.00 13.48 -14.44
CA SER A 396 -26.88 13.70 -15.60
C SER A 396 -27.75 12.49 -15.95
N GLY A 397 -27.49 11.32 -15.35
CA GLY A 397 -28.12 10.05 -15.72
C GLY A 397 -27.61 9.46 -17.03
N THR A 398 -26.58 10.04 -17.64
CA THR A 398 -25.88 9.48 -18.80
C THR A 398 -25.25 8.12 -18.45
N ARG A 399 -24.67 8.02 -17.25
CA ARG A 399 -24.16 6.78 -16.67
C ARG A 399 -25.16 6.24 -15.64
N VAL A 400 -25.86 5.17 -16.02
CA VAL A 400 -26.89 4.56 -15.17
C VAL A 400 -26.25 3.53 -14.23
N LEU A 401 -26.38 3.78 -12.93
CA LEU A 401 -25.88 2.90 -11.88
C LEU A 401 -26.78 1.65 -11.70
N THR A 402 -26.16 0.48 -11.62
CA THR A 402 -26.75 -0.84 -11.39
C THR A 402 -26.48 -1.33 -9.97
N ASP A 403 -27.12 -2.42 -9.54
CA ASP A 403 -26.89 -2.99 -8.20
C ASP A 403 -25.47 -3.58 -8.02
N ASN A 404 -24.76 -3.79 -9.13
CA ASN A 404 -23.39 -4.30 -9.20
C ASN A 404 -22.32 -3.20 -9.09
N ASP A 405 -22.75 -1.94 -9.07
CA ASP A 405 -21.87 -0.79 -8.98
C ASP A 405 -21.47 -0.46 -7.53
N PHE A 406 -20.52 0.45 -7.38
CA PHE A 406 -20.07 0.98 -6.09
C PHE A 406 -21.08 2.02 -5.60
N LEU A 407 -22.07 1.58 -4.84
CA LEU A 407 -23.28 2.34 -4.52
C LEU A 407 -23.22 3.12 -3.21
N GLY A 408 -22.15 3.00 -2.43
CA GLY A 408 -21.96 3.74 -1.17
C GLY A 408 -23.09 3.59 -0.14
N PRO A 409 -22.93 4.11 1.08
CA PRO A 409 -24.00 4.01 2.08
C PRO A 409 -25.26 4.80 1.71
N LYS A 410 -25.13 6.03 1.19
CA LYS A 410 -26.30 6.88 0.91
C LYS A 410 -27.09 6.41 -0.30
N GLU A 411 -26.41 6.06 -1.40
CA GLU A 411 -27.10 5.63 -2.62
C GLU A 411 -27.68 4.21 -2.48
N ARG A 412 -27.07 3.31 -1.70
CA ARG A 412 -27.73 2.05 -1.28
C ARG A 412 -29.01 2.29 -0.48
N GLU A 413 -28.96 3.17 0.51
CA GLU A 413 -30.14 3.48 1.33
C GLU A 413 -31.26 4.10 0.48
N LYS A 414 -30.91 5.03 -0.42
CA LYS A 414 -31.86 5.64 -1.36
C LYS A 414 -32.53 4.59 -2.25
N ARG A 415 -31.77 3.66 -2.83
CA ARG A 415 -32.31 2.56 -3.65
C ARG A 415 -33.20 1.62 -2.85
N ARG A 416 -32.80 1.29 -1.62
CA ARG A 416 -33.59 0.46 -0.71
C ARG A 416 -34.95 1.10 -0.43
N ILE A 417 -34.98 2.39 -0.12
CA ILE A 417 -36.23 3.14 0.09
C ILE A 417 -37.07 3.11 -1.19
N ALA A 418 -36.49 3.40 -2.36
CA ALA A 418 -37.21 3.40 -3.63
C ALA A 418 -37.81 2.02 -3.96
N LYS A 419 -37.11 0.93 -3.65
CA LYS A 419 -37.62 -0.44 -3.83
C LYS A 419 -38.81 -0.74 -2.91
N ILE A 420 -38.71 -0.37 -1.63
CA ILE A 420 -39.82 -0.52 -0.66
C ILE A 420 -41.04 0.29 -1.12
N GLU A 421 -40.84 1.52 -1.57
CA GLU A 421 -41.91 2.38 -2.08
C GLU A 421 -42.58 1.78 -3.33
N ALA A 422 -41.79 1.22 -4.25
CA ALA A 422 -42.32 0.52 -5.43
C ALA A 422 -43.14 -0.73 -5.06
N GLU A 423 -42.66 -1.54 -4.10
CA GLU A 423 -43.38 -2.73 -3.62
C GLU A 423 -44.69 -2.37 -2.89
N ILE A 424 -44.70 -1.26 -2.12
CA ILE A 424 -45.91 -0.75 -1.48
C ILE A 424 -46.90 -0.30 -2.55
N PHE A 425 -46.45 0.50 -3.51
CA PHE A 425 -47.29 0.99 -4.61
C PHE A 425 -47.91 -0.16 -5.42
N GLU A 426 -47.15 -1.21 -5.73
CA GLU A 426 -47.65 -2.40 -6.42
C GLU A 426 -48.72 -3.14 -5.62
N LYS A 427 -48.59 -3.20 -4.29
CA LYS A 427 -49.54 -3.90 -3.40
C LYS A 427 -50.80 -3.09 -3.09
N THR A 428 -50.69 -1.77 -2.95
CA THR A 428 -51.80 -0.92 -2.45
C THR A 428 -52.43 -0.05 -3.54
N GLY A 429 -51.72 0.21 -4.65
CA GLY A 429 -52.11 1.21 -5.65
C GLY A 429 -52.01 2.66 -5.14
N GLU A 430 -51.49 2.88 -3.93
CA GLU A 430 -51.34 4.19 -3.31
C GLU A 430 -49.87 4.62 -3.30
N ASN A 431 -49.60 5.86 -3.71
CA ASN A 431 -48.31 6.52 -3.49
C ASN A 431 -48.19 6.90 -2.00
N GLN A 432 -47.96 5.90 -1.14
CA GLN A 432 -47.56 6.17 0.24
C GLN A 432 -46.04 6.33 0.28
N VAL A 433 -45.58 7.53 0.67
CA VAL A 433 -44.17 7.73 1.05
C VAL A 433 -43.87 6.77 2.17
N ALA A 434 -42.80 5.98 2.06
CA ALA A 434 -42.44 5.02 3.10
C ALA A 434 -42.30 5.76 4.43
N SER A 435 -43.26 5.55 5.35
CA SER A 435 -43.21 6.18 6.66
C SER A 435 -41.92 5.76 7.38
N SER A 436 -41.49 6.53 8.38
CA SER A 436 -40.35 6.16 9.23
C SER A 436 -40.45 4.73 9.78
N ASP A 437 -41.66 4.17 9.89
CA ASP A 437 -41.93 2.84 10.43
C ASP A 437 -41.68 1.72 9.40
N ALA A 438 -41.89 1.97 8.10
CA ALA A 438 -41.52 1.03 7.04
C ALA A 438 -39.99 0.86 6.92
N ARG A 439 -39.20 1.85 7.36
CA ARG A 439 -37.73 1.76 7.42
C ARG A 439 -37.23 0.70 8.40
N HIS A 440 -38.07 0.26 9.35
CA HIS A 440 -37.76 -0.77 10.35
C HIS A 440 -38.11 -2.21 9.93
N LEU A 441 -38.84 -2.41 8.82
CA LEU A 441 -39.47 -3.70 8.50
C LEU A 441 -38.57 -4.73 7.81
N GLU A 442 -37.46 -4.31 7.21
CA GLU A 442 -36.32 -5.21 6.98
C GLU A 442 -35.33 -4.98 8.11
N GLN A 443 -35.30 -5.88 9.09
CA GLN A 443 -34.14 -6.00 9.96
C GLN A 443 -32.94 -6.14 9.05
N LYS A 444 -32.12 -5.08 8.94
CA LYS A 444 -30.75 -5.17 8.41
C LYS A 444 -30.20 -6.49 8.95
N LYS A 445 -29.85 -7.43 8.08
CA LYS A 445 -28.78 -8.34 8.45
C LYS A 445 -27.58 -7.43 8.61
N ASP A 446 -27.41 -6.95 9.83
CA ASP A 446 -26.30 -6.11 10.19
C ASP A 446 -25.08 -7.02 10.23
N TYR A 447 -24.46 -7.18 9.06
CA TYR A 447 -23.23 -7.92 8.92
C TYR A 447 -22.07 -7.19 9.62
N SER A 448 -22.26 -5.97 10.17
CA SER A 448 -21.23 -5.32 10.97
C SER A 448 -20.81 -6.19 12.15
N GLU A 449 -21.73 -6.92 12.80
CA GLU A 449 -21.37 -7.86 13.86
C GLU A 449 -20.60 -9.08 13.31
N PHE A 450 -20.92 -9.54 12.10
CA PHE A 450 -20.17 -10.61 11.44
C PHE A 450 -18.72 -10.17 11.12
N PHE A 451 -18.55 -8.99 10.53
CA PHE A 451 -17.23 -8.45 10.21
C PHE A 451 -16.45 -8.03 11.46
N LYS A 452 -17.09 -7.40 12.45
CA LYS A 452 -16.49 -7.11 13.78
C LYS A 452 -16.05 -8.40 14.47
N ALA A 453 -16.85 -9.46 14.42
CA ALA A 453 -16.47 -10.75 14.99
C ALA A 453 -15.29 -11.39 14.23
N ALA A 454 -15.27 -11.28 12.90
CA ALA A 454 -14.17 -11.75 12.07
C ALA A 454 -12.87 -10.97 12.35
N ASP A 455 -12.93 -9.63 12.43
CA ASP A 455 -11.79 -8.76 12.73
C ASP A 455 -11.29 -8.94 14.18
N LYS A 456 -12.21 -9.14 15.14
CA LYS A 456 -11.85 -9.44 16.53
C LYS A 456 -11.18 -10.81 16.66
N ALA A 457 -11.67 -11.82 15.93
CA ALA A 457 -11.05 -13.14 15.89
C ALA A 457 -9.66 -13.08 15.24
N LEU A 458 -9.50 -12.26 14.20
CA LEU A 458 -8.23 -11.98 13.54
C LEU A 458 -7.21 -11.35 14.50
N MET A 459 -7.60 -10.29 15.22
CA MET A 459 -6.71 -9.63 16.17
C MET A 459 -6.30 -10.54 17.32
N LYS A 460 -7.21 -11.38 17.83
CA LYS A 460 -6.84 -12.38 18.83
C LYS A 460 -5.73 -13.29 18.34
N ARG A 461 -5.82 -13.78 17.09
CA ARG A 461 -4.79 -14.62 16.47
C ARG A 461 -3.48 -13.85 16.24
N ARG A 462 -3.54 -12.60 15.76
CA ARG A 462 -2.36 -11.75 15.53
C ARG A 462 -1.64 -11.41 16.84
N LEU A 463 -2.38 -11.06 17.90
CA LEU A 463 -1.81 -10.80 19.22
C LEU A 463 -1.20 -12.05 19.85
N GLU A 464 -1.85 -13.21 19.71
CA GLU A 464 -1.30 -14.50 20.15
C GLU A 464 0.00 -14.84 19.39
N LYS A 465 0.05 -14.55 18.08
CA LYS A 465 1.24 -14.72 17.23
C LYS A 465 2.37 -13.79 17.66
N ILE A 466 2.14 -12.48 17.76
CA ILE A 466 3.14 -11.49 18.22
C ILE A 466 3.68 -11.87 19.61
N LYS A 467 2.79 -12.26 20.53
CA LYS A 467 3.20 -12.70 21.87
C LYS A 467 4.10 -13.94 21.81
N LYS A 468 3.77 -14.92 20.95
CA LYS A 468 4.57 -16.13 20.74
C LYS A 468 5.93 -15.79 20.14
N GLU A 469 5.97 -14.96 19.11
CA GLU A 469 7.21 -14.52 18.46
C GLU A 469 8.12 -13.72 19.41
N THR A 470 7.53 -12.88 20.26
CA THR A 470 8.25 -12.16 21.31
C THR A 470 8.91 -13.13 22.28
N LEU A 471 8.17 -14.14 22.75
CA LEU A 471 8.70 -15.22 23.60
C LEU A 471 9.82 -16.01 22.90
N GLU A 472 9.67 -16.34 21.62
CA GLU A 472 10.69 -17.06 20.85
C GLU A 472 11.96 -16.21 20.64
N ARG A 473 11.82 -14.91 20.37
CA ARG A 473 12.94 -13.96 20.28
C ARG A 473 13.68 -13.85 21.61
N GLU A 474 12.95 -13.75 22.74
CA GLU A 474 13.56 -13.78 24.08
C GLU A 474 14.31 -15.08 24.37
N ASP A 475 13.76 -16.24 23.99
CA ASP A 475 14.40 -17.53 24.17
C ASP A 475 15.63 -17.72 23.27
N ARG A 476 15.63 -17.18 22.05
CA ARG A 476 16.82 -17.11 21.19
C ARG A 476 17.91 -16.25 21.84
N ARG A 477 17.55 -15.07 22.36
CA ARG A 477 18.48 -14.18 23.09
C ARG A 477 19.10 -14.86 24.32
N LYS A 478 18.27 -15.53 25.15
CA LYS A 478 18.75 -16.29 26.32
C LYS A 478 19.73 -17.40 25.93
N ARG A 479 19.42 -18.17 24.88
CA ARG A 479 20.32 -19.22 24.36
C ARG A 479 21.66 -18.65 23.89
N HIS A 480 21.65 -17.50 23.23
CA HIS A 480 22.87 -16.82 22.77
C HIS A 480 23.73 -16.37 23.97
N LEU A 481 23.12 -15.73 24.98
CA LEU A 481 23.82 -15.30 26.21
C LEU A 481 24.44 -16.49 26.96
N LEU A 482 23.72 -17.60 27.10
CA LEU A 482 24.21 -18.83 27.72
C LEU A 482 25.39 -19.47 26.97
N LYS A 483 25.40 -19.38 25.64
CA LYS A 483 26.50 -19.89 24.81
C LYS A 483 27.76 -19.05 25.00
N ASN A 484 27.61 -17.73 25.12
CA ASN A 484 28.72 -16.80 25.33
C ASN A 484 29.33 -16.87 26.74
N GLN A 485 28.58 -17.34 27.75
CA GLN A 485 29.13 -17.55 29.10
C GLN A 485 29.95 -18.85 29.25
N LYS A 486 29.86 -19.77 28.28
CA LYS A 486 30.60 -21.05 28.28
C LYS A 486 31.89 -21.01 27.47
N LEU A 487 32.12 -19.93 26.73
CA LEU A 487 33.37 -19.60 26.03
C LEU A 487 34.17 -18.65 26.91
#